data_AF-A0A3M1N409-F1
#
_entry.id   AF-A0A3M1N409-F1
#
_cell.length_a   1.000
_cell.length_b   1.000
_cell.length_c   1.000
_cell.angle_alpha   90.00
_cell.angle_beta   90.00
_cell.angle_gamma   90.00
#
_symmetry.space_group_name_H-M   'P 1'
#
loop_
_entity.id
_entity.type
_entity.pdbx_description
1 polymer ?
#
loop_
_entity_poly.entity_id
_entity_poly.type
_entity_poly.pdbx_seq_one_letter_code
_entity_poly.pdbx_strand_id
1 'polypeptide(L)'
;KRMGARVTREGDNTPMVRWHPAGESVPHIFYVIASALAGRVISQRAESPARRWIVLPGSRAGLLLWKLRRDPALAEALRDGDWKLLKFRHVRQLAVLPDLTWEGLQARLELDPFTEEGPQLPLF
;
A
#
# COMPACT_ATOMS: atom_id res chain seq x y z
N LYS A 1 18.84 -12.45 -9.25
CA LYS A 1 18.23 -13.30 -8.20
C LYS A 1 16.76 -12.93 -8.09
N ARG A 2 15.80 -13.76 -8.54
CA ARG A 2 14.36 -13.41 -8.50
C ARG A 2 13.85 -13.45 -7.06
N MET A 3 13.24 -12.38 -6.60
CA MET A 3 12.61 -12.31 -5.29
C MET A 3 11.36 -13.20 -5.30
N GLY A 4 11.37 -14.33 -4.58
CA GLY A 4 10.23 -15.25 -4.55
C GLY A 4 9.00 -14.55 -3.96
N ALA A 5 7.88 -14.55 -4.67
CA ALA A 5 6.61 -13.99 -4.20
C ALA A 5 5.47 -14.95 -4.43
N ARG A 6 4.52 -15.00 -3.48
CA ARG A 6 3.31 -15.81 -3.61
C ARG A 6 2.10 -14.88 -3.76
N VAL A 7 1.50 -14.88 -4.94
CA VAL A 7 0.25 -14.15 -5.15
C VAL A 7 -0.89 -15.03 -4.65
N THR A 8 -1.54 -14.65 -3.55
CA THR A 8 -2.73 -15.31 -3.01
C THR A 8 -3.93 -14.39 -3.18
N ARG A 9 -4.89 -14.76 -4.02
CA ARG A 9 -6.20 -14.11 -4.04
C ARG A 9 -7.05 -14.78 -2.98
N GLU A 10 -7.37 -14.05 -1.91
CA GLU A 10 -8.16 -14.56 -0.79
C GLU A 10 -9.49 -13.81 -0.71
N GLY A 11 -10.61 -14.54 -0.82
CA GLY A 11 -11.98 -14.02 -0.71
C GLY A 11 -12.47 -13.18 -1.90
N ASP A 12 -13.79 -13.08 -2.02
CA ASP A 12 -14.43 -12.20 -2.99
C ASP A 12 -14.05 -10.74 -2.71
N ASN A 13 -13.42 -10.13 -3.72
CA ASN A 13 -13.47 -8.70 -4.05
C ASN A 13 -12.35 -7.74 -3.60
N THR A 14 -11.20 -8.17 -3.06
CA THR A 14 -10.02 -7.27 -2.96
C THR A 14 -8.71 -8.00 -3.29
N PRO A 15 -8.01 -7.62 -4.37
CA PRO A 15 -6.72 -8.23 -4.72
C PRO A 15 -5.68 -8.02 -3.61
N MET A 16 -5.13 -9.12 -3.09
CA MET A 16 -4.06 -9.14 -2.11
C MET A 16 -2.83 -9.86 -2.68
N VAL A 17 -1.63 -9.39 -2.33
CA VAL A 17 -0.37 -10.07 -2.63
C VAL A 17 0.40 -10.30 -1.33
N ARG A 18 0.69 -11.56 -1.00
CA ARG A 18 1.51 -11.93 0.15
C ARG A 18 2.92 -12.27 -0.29
N TRP A 19 3.85 -11.37 -0.05
CA TRP A 19 5.23 -11.56 -0.43
C TRP A 19 6.10 -11.99 0.76
N HIS A 20 6.89 -13.04 0.54
CA HIS A 20 7.88 -13.56 1.48
C HIS A 20 9.29 -13.30 0.94
N PRO A 21 9.96 -12.22 1.38
CA PRO A 21 11.33 -11.94 0.99
C PRO A 21 12.27 -13.03 1.51
N ALA A 22 13.26 -13.42 0.72
CA ALA A 22 14.26 -14.39 1.17
C ALA A 22 15.10 -13.76 2.30
N GLY A 23 15.12 -14.43 3.47
CA GLY A 23 15.85 -13.96 4.65
C GLY A 23 15.01 -13.13 5.63
N GLU A 24 13.72 -12.89 5.35
CA GLU A 24 12.82 -12.26 6.32
C GLU A 24 11.83 -13.24 6.94
N SER A 25 11.61 -13.08 8.25
CA SER A 25 10.63 -13.85 9.02
C SER A 25 9.22 -13.29 8.90
N VAL A 26 9.07 -12.01 8.54
CA VAL A 26 7.78 -11.31 8.48
C VAL A 26 7.40 -11.06 7.02
N PRO A 27 6.23 -11.54 6.55
CA PRO A 27 5.79 -11.27 5.19
C PRO A 27 5.32 -9.82 5.00
N HIS A 28 5.41 -9.36 3.76
CA HIS A 28 4.73 -8.16 3.29
C HIS A 28 3.38 -8.52 2.69
N ILE A 29 2.33 -7.79 3.06
CA ILE A 29 0.98 -7.96 2.49
C ILE A 29 0.57 -6.66 1.81
N PHE A 30 0.28 -6.74 0.51
CA PHE A 30 -0.17 -5.61 -0.29
C PHE A 30 -1.63 -5.80 -0.69
N TYR A 31 -2.50 -4.91 -0.23
CA TYR A 31 -3.89 -4.82 -0.65
C TYR A 31 -3.99 -3.80 -1.78
N VAL A 32 -4.33 -4.25 -2.99
CA VAL A 32 -4.42 -3.39 -4.16
C VAL A 32 -5.88 -3.02 -4.36
N ILE A 33 -6.21 -1.76 -4.07
CA ILE A 33 -7.57 -1.23 -4.20
C ILE A 33 -7.64 -0.19 -5.31
N ALA A 34 -8.64 -0.29 -6.19
CA ALA A 34 -8.88 0.71 -7.25
C ALA A 34 -9.74 1.90 -6.78
N SER A 35 -10.32 1.81 -5.58
CA SER A 35 -11.22 2.81 -4.99
C SER A 35 -10.68 3.31 -3.65
N ALA A 36 -11.22 4.42 -3.15
CA ALA A 36 -10.96 4.90 -1.79
C ALA A 36 -11.84 4.18 -0.73
N LEU A 37 -12.31 2.95 -1.01
CA LEU A 37 -13.07 2.12 -0.07
C LEU A 37 -12.11 1.25 0.74
N ALA A 38 -11.18 1.89 1.46
CA ALA A 38 -10.18 1.21 2.26
C ALA A 38 -10.70 0.71 3.62
N GLY A 39 -11.87 1.16 4.07
CA GLY A 39 -12.41 0.84 5.40
C GLY A 39 -12.49 -0.66 5.67
N ARG A 40 -12.98 -1.46 4.71
CA ARG A 40 -13.03 -2.92 4.85
C ARG A 40 -11.64 -3.53 5.05
N VAL A 41 -10.63 -3.01 4.34
CA VAL A 41 -9.24 -3.50 4.45
C VAL A 41 -8.66 -3.09 5.80
N ILE A 42 -8.81 -1.81 6.17
CA ILE A 42 -8.27 -1.24 7.40
C ILE A 42 -8.86 -1.91 8.64
N SER A 43 -10.16 -2.24 8.61
CA SER A 43 -10.88 -2.90 9.70
C SER A 43 -10.62 -4.41 9.79
N GLN A 44 -9.89 -5.02 8.85
CA GLN A 44 -9.51 -6.43 8.98
C GLN A 44 -8.52 -6.59 10.14
N ARG A 45 -8.84 -7.52 11.04
CA ARG A 45 -7.98 -7.83 12.18
C ARG A 45 -6.69 -8.50 11.68
N ALA A 46 -5.56 -8.07 12.23
CA ALA A 46 -4.28 -8.70 11.98
C ALA A 46 -4.26 -10.13 12.57
N GLU A 47 -4.40 -11.15 11.72
CA GLU A 47 -4.32 -12.56 12.15
C GLU A 47 -2.87 -13.05 12.38
N SER A 48 -1.89 -12.39 11.75
CA SER A 48 -0.47 -12.73 11.87
C SER A 48 0.41 -11.48 11.80
N PRO A 49 1.64 -11.50 12.35
CA PRO A 49 2.62 -10.45 12.10
C PRO A 49 2.88 -10.31 10.60
N ALA A 50 2.70 -9.11 10.06
CA ALA A 50 2.95 -8.81 8.65
C ALA A 50 3.13 -7.30 8.47
N ARG A 51 3.96 -6.89 7.51
CA ARG A 51 4.04 -5.49 7.08
C ARG A 51 2.93 -5.22 6.07
N ARG A 52 2.00 -4.35 6.41
CA ARG A 52 0.76 -4.16 5.65
C ARG A 52 0.78 -2.89 4.83
N TRP A 53 0.40 -3.03 3.57
CA TRP A 53 0.40 -1.96 2.60
C TRP A 53 -0.95 -1.88 1.91
N ILE A 54 -1.51 -0.67 1.83
CA ILE A 54 -2.66 -0.36 0.98
C ILE A 54 -2.13 0.37 -0.24
N VAL A 55 -2.26 -0.26 -1.40
CA VAL A 55 -1.84 0.27 -2.70
C VAL A 55 -3.06 0.80 -3.44
N LEU A 56 -3.04 2.07 -3.81
CA LEU A 56 -4.16 2.71 -4.52
C LEU A 56 -3.73 3.71 -5.60
N PRO A 57 -4.59 4.01 -6.59
CA PRO A 57 -4.35 5.09 -7.54
C PRO A 57 -4.16 6.44 -6.84
N GLY A 58 -3.23 7.26 -7.34
CA GLY A 58 -2.95 8.60 -6.79
C GLY A 58 -4.20 9.50 -6.76
N SER A 59 -5.06 9.40 -7.78
CA SER A 59 -6.34 10.12 -7.86
C SER A 59 -7.33 9.80 -6.73
N ARG A 60 -7.10 8.72 -5.96
CA ARG A 60 -7.90 8.33 -4.81
C ARG A 60 -7.22 8.64 -3.47
N ALA A 61 -5.95 9.03 -3.48
CA ALA A 61 -5.20 9.35 -2.26
C ALA A 61 -5.82 10.49 -1.47
N GLY A 62 -6.21 11.59 -2.16
CA GLY A 62 -6.84 12.72 -1.49
C GLY A 62 -8.20 12.38 -0.86
N LEU A 63 -9.01 11.56 -1.53
CA LEU A 63 -10.28 11.10 -0.96
C LEU A 63 -10.06 10.20 0.27
N LEU A 64 -9.04 9.33 0.28
CA LEU A 64 -8.70 8.53 1.45
C LEU A 64 -8.22 9.41 2.62
N LEU A 65 -7.34 10.38 2.35
CA LEU A 65 -6.87 11.33 3.35
C LEU A 65 -8.02 12.16 3.92
N TRP A 66 -8.93 12.63 3.07
CA TRP A 66 -10.14 13.33 3.52
C TRP A 66 -10.99 12.46 4.44
N LYS A 67 -11.20 11.18 4.11
CA LYS A 67 -11.93 10.23 4.96
C LYS A 67 -11.24 10.04 6.31
N LEU A 68 -9.93 9.82 6.32
CA LEU A 68 -9.13 9.64 7.55
C LEU A 68 -9.19 10.88 8.45
N ARG A 69 -9.25 12.09 7.89
CA ARG A 69 -9.42 13.33 8.67
C ARG A 69 -10.81 13.47 9.29
N ARG A 70 -11.84 12.91 8.65
CA ARG A 70 -13.24 13.08 9.05
C ARG A 70 -13.77 11.92 9.91
N ASP A 71 -13.14 10.76 9.84
CA ASP A 71 -13.50 9.56 10.59
C ASP A 71 -12.34 9.15 11.51
N PRO A 72 -12.38 9.55 12.80
CA PRO A 72 -11.34 9.21 13.78
C PRO A 72 -11.17 7.70 13.98
N ALA A 73 -12.26 6.93 13.95
CA ALA A 73 -12.22 5.48 14.13
C ALA A 73 -11.49 4.79 12.97
N LEU A 74 -11.69 5.27 11.74
CA LEU A 74 -10.93 4.80 10.59
C LEU A 74 -9.44 5.13 10.70
N ALA A 75 -9.11 6.33 11.20
CA ALA A 75 -7.72 6.74 11.40
C ALA A 75 -7.02 5.95 12.52
N GLU A 76 -7.74 5.63 13.60
CA GLU A 76 -7.27 4.73 14.66
C GLU A 76 -7.03 3.33 14.13
N ALA A 77 -8.00 2.74 13.44
CA ALA A 77 -7.84 1.41 12.85
C ALA A 77 -6.67 1.34 11.84
N LEU A 78 -6.39 2.42 11.09
CA LEU A 78 -5.21 2.51 10.24
C LEU A 78 -3.91 2.43 11.05
N ARG A 79 -3.82 3.18 12.16
CA ARG A 79 -2.64 3.21 13.04
C ARG A 79 -2.46 1.89 13.79
N ASP A 80 -3.52 1.38 14.40
CA ASP A 80 -3.50 0.16 15.21
C ASP A 80 -3.15 -1.09 14.37
N GLY A 81 -3.54 -1.08 13.10
CA GLY A 81 -3.19 -2.14 12.15
C GLY A 81 -1.78 -2.02 11.54
N ASP A 82 -1.03 -0.97 11.88
CA ASP A 82 0.26 -0.60 11.27
C ASP A 82 0.19 -0.58 9.72
N TRP A 83 -0.89 0.02 9.20
CA TRP A 83 -1.13 0.10 7.77
C TRP A 83 -0.32 1.23 7.14
N LYS A 84 0.50 0.89 6.14
CA LYS A 84 1.22 1.85 5.30
C LYS A 84 0.47 2.10 3.99
N LEU A 85 0.53 3.33 3.49
CA LEU A 85 -0.14 3.73 2.24
C LEU A 85 0.88 3.87 1.11
N LEU A 86 0.53 3.35 -0.07
CA LEU A 86 1.35 3.37 -1.27
C LEU A 86 0.54 3.83 -2.48
N LYS A 87 1.11 4.70 -3.31
CA LYS A 87 0.50 5.01 -4.61
C LYS A 87 0.94 3.97 -5.65
N PHE A 88 0.01 3.58 -6.53
CA PHE A 88 0.28 2.64 -7.61
C PHE A 88 1.43 3.09 -8.53
N ARG A 89 1.58 4.39 -8.76
CA ARG A 89 2.67 4.95 -9.56
C ARG A 89 4.05 4.63 -8.97
N HIS A 90 4.19 4.64 -7.65
CA HIS A 90 5.45 4.37 -6.97
C HIS A 90 5.86 2.92 -7.16
N VAL A 91 4.92 2.00 -6.95
CA VAL A 91 5.15 0.56 -7.22
C VAL A 91 5.58 0.32 -8.67
N ARG A 92 4.96 1.00 -9.64
CA ARG A 92 5.35 0.90 -11.06
C ARG A 92 6.75 1.45 -11.33
N GLN A 93 7.12 2.58 -10.71
CA GLN A 93 8.46 3.16 -10.82
C GLN A 93 9.51 2.22 -10.25
N LEU A 94 9.24 1.61 -9.09
CA LEU A 94 10.13 0.64 -8.48
C LEU A 94 10.29 -0.62 -9.34
N ALA A 95 9.21 -1.09 -9.96
CA ALA A 95 9.24 -2.31 -10.78
C ALA A 95 10.12 -2.21 -12.04
N VAL A 96 10.43 -1.00 -12.50
CA VAL A 96 11.30 -0.78 -13.68
C VAL A 96 12.73 -0.39 -13.30
N LEU A 97 13.06 -0.29 -12.01
CA LEU A 97 14.43 0.02 -11.59
C LEU A 97 15.35 -1.18 -11.89
N PRO A 98 16.42 -0.99 -12.67
CA PRO A 98 17.43 -2.01 -12.84
C PRO A 98 18.09 -2.32 -11.49
N ASP A 99 18.45 -3.59 -11.28
CA ASP A 99 19.19 -4.07 -10.11
C ASP A 99 18.58 -3.74 -8.75
N LEU A 100 17.25 -3.60 -8.67
CA LEU A 100 16.57 -3.36 -7.40
C LEU A 100 16.79 -4.53 -6.43
N THR A 101 17.59 -4.28 -5.38
CA THR A 101 17.84 -5.22 -4.29
C THR A 101 16.71 -5.19 -3.26
N TRP A 102 16.66 -6.21 -2.40
CA TRP A 102 15.62 -6.28 -1.35
C TRP A 102 15.72 -5.09 -0.39
N GLU A 103 16.93 -4.86 0.13
CA GLU A 103 17.26 -3.73 0.98
C GLU A 103 16.94 -2.39 0.29
N GLY A 104 17.31 -2.27 -0.99
CA GLY A 104 17.03 -1.10 -1.80
C GLY A 104 15.54 -0.83 -2.01
N LEU A 105 14.72 -1.89 -2.12
CA LEU A 105 13.27 -1.78 -2.21
C LEU A 105 12.68 -1.36 -0.86
N GLN A 106 13.09 -1.98 0.25
CA GLN A 106 12.58 -1.61 1.57
C GLN A 106 12.83 -0.14 1.88
N ALA A 107 14.04 0.35 1.62
CA ALA A 107 14.39 1.76 1.79
C ALA A 107 13.54 2.69 0.92
N ARG A 108 13.02 2.20 -0.22
CA ARG A 108 12.27 3.00 -1.18
C ARG A 108 10.77 2.96 -1.00
N LEU A 109 10.19 1.88 -0.47
CA LEU A 109 8.73 1.73 -0.33
C LEU A 109 8.11 2.91 0.43
N GLU A 110 8.81 3.50 1.39
CA GLU A 110 8.28 4.57 2.25
C GLU A 110 8.60 5.98 1.75
N LEU A 111 9.31 6.12 0.62
CA LEU A 111 9.78 7.42 0.13
C LEU A 111 8.73 8.21 -0.66
N ASP A 112 7.66 7.58 -1.16
CA ASP A 112 6.62 8.31 -1.90
C ASP A 112 5.69 8.99 -0.90
N PRO A 113 5.68 10.34 -0.84
CA PRO A 113 4.80 11.04 0.07
C PRO A 113 3.34 10.76 -0.30
N PHE A 114 2.59 10.22 0.66
CA PHE A 114 1.16 9.99 0.51
C PHE A 114 0.38 11.29 0.74
N THR A 115 0.56 12.25 -0.16
CA THR A 115 -0.11 13.55 -0.17
C THR A 115 -1.22 13.64 -1.21
N GLU A 116 -2.11 14.61 -1.04
CA GLU A 116 -3.07 15.01 -2.07
C GLU A 116 -2.30 15.50 -3.29
N GLU A 117 -2.64 14.98 -4.48
CA GLU A 117 -2.19 15.62 -5.71
C GLU A 117 -3.07 16.84 -5.92
N GLY A 118 -2.50 18.04 -5.74
CA GLY A 118 -3.17 19.27 -6.11
C GLY A 118 -3.52 19.23 -7.60
N PRO A 119 -4.65 19.83 -8.02
CA PRO A 119 -4.97 19.94 -9.44
C PRO A 119 -3.83 20.70 -10.13
N GLN A 120 -3.12 20.04 -11.04
CA GLN A 120 -2.23 20.73 -11.97
C GLN A 120 -3.14 21.50 -12.92
N LEU A 121 -3.29 22.81 -12.68
CA LEU A 121 -3.96 23.69 -13.62
C LEU A 121 -3.15 23.70 -14.93
N PRO A 122 -3.81 23.61 -16.09
CA PRO A 122 -3.13 23.84 -17.36
C PRO A 122 -2.53 25.24 -17.31
N LEU A 123 -1.25 25.36 -17.69
CA LEU A 123 -0.72 26.65 -18.11
C LEU A 123 -1.37 26.94 -19.47
N PHE A 124 -2.30 27.89 -19.48
CA PHE A 124 -2.86 28.46 -20.70
C PHE A 124 -1.88 29.48 -21.28
#